data_AF-A0A944K669-F1
#
_entry.id   AF-A0A944K669-F1
#
_cell.length_a   1.000
_cell.length_b   1.000
_cell.length_c   1.000
_cell.angle_alpha   90.00
_cell.angle_beta   90.00
_cell.angle_gamma   90.00
#
_symmetry.space_group_name_H-M   'P 1'
#
loop_
_entity.id
_entity.type
_entity.pdbx_description
1 polymer ?
#
loop_
_entity_poly.entity_id
_entity_poly.type
_entity_poly.pdbx_seq_one_letter_code
_entity_poly.pdbx_strand_id
1 'polypeptide(L)'
;MPPAGGSPHRYAFEAQRRSSAVSGFRSIGTLRQTRTPRPTRRLLAAALSLPLAFTALLTTGASSSAAGPASGPTAIVSMGDSYISGEAGRWRGNSLTDSGSRYGSDRAWTGSGYDPSLVYGPTAANGCHRSDSAEVRSATGTTQALINIACSGATTQNVFRASSGGTSFKGEAPQADQLAGIAAANNVKVIALSVGGNDLGFANIITACATDYLVWYSYCHDDQQAVVDAKIDTVMRDVGKSVDEIRAVMSAAGYAASDYRIVLQSYPSPIPRAAENRYTESGWSRVNTGGCPFWNKDSDWARDSLVPQIADRLKGVAAAKGTQFLDLRDMLQGREVCAKQSRLVNATQPPSATSSEWARWIDSDSTQGPVQESMHPNYYGQLGQGRCLSLIYAVPAAGGSSGYTCRNTAGADASGIYLTAS
;
A
#
# COMPACT_ATOMS: atom_id res chain seq x y z
N MET A 1 -48.50 30.22 -53.26
CA MET A 1 -48.13 31.63 -52.99
C MET A 1 -47.80 31.76 -51.50
N PRO A 2 -46.68 32.40 -51.12
CA PRO A 2 -46.08 32.42 -49.77
C PRO A 2 -46.54 33.69 -48.98
N PRO A 3 -45.97 34.14 -47.83
CA PRO A 3 -44.80 33.63 -47.07
C PRO A 3 -44.86 33.64 -45.50
N ALA A 4 -43.87 32.94 -44.94
CA ALA A 4 -42.93 33.26 -43.85
C ALA A 4 -43.34 33.57 -42.38
N GLY A 5 -42.70 32.84 -41.45
CA GLY A 5 -41.89 33.47 -40.39
C GLY A 5 -42.01 32.89 -38.96
N GLY A 6 -40.92 32.28 -38.45
CA GLY A 6 -40.59 32.30 -37.00
C GLY A 6 -40.36 30.95 -36.30
N SER A 7 -39.09 30.55 -36.14
CA SER A 7 -38.63 29.51 -35.21
C SER A 7 -38.07 30.14 -33.93
N PRO A 8 -38.07 29.45 -32.77
CA PRO A 8 -37.17 29.76 -31.66
C PRO A 8 -36.10 28.70 -31.42
N HIS A 9 -34.98 29.19 -30.88
CA HIS A 9 -33.65 28.62 -30.78
C HIS A 9 -33.47 27.55 -29.71
N ARG A 10 -32.60 26.57 -29.99
CA ARG A 10 -31.95 25.68 -29.02
C ARG A 10 -30.61 26.29 -28.60
N TYR A 11 -30.36 26.40 -27.30
CA TYR A 11 -29.04 26.73 -26.75
C TYR A 11 -28.21 25.44 -26.60
N ALA A 12 -27.07 25.39 -27.29
CA ALA A 12 -25.99 24.44 -27.05
C ALA A 12 -24.85 25.20 -26.38
N PHE A 13 -24.36 24.72 -25.24
CA PHE A 13 -23.14 25.23 -24.61
C PHE A 13 -21.96 24.34 -25.03
N GLU A 14 -21.10 24.90 -25.85
CA GLU A 14 -19.84 24.34 -26.34
C GLU A 14 -18.71 24.78 -25.39
N ALA A 15 -18.12 23.85 -24.64
CA ALA A 15 -16.99 24.14 -23.75
C ALA A 15 -15.67 23.95 -24.52
N GLN A 16 -15.14 25.05 -25.05
CA GLN A 16 -13.87 25.11 -25.76
C GLN A 16 -12.68 25.20 -24.77
N ARG A 17 -11.78 24.21 -24.83
CA ARG A 17 -10.45 24.27 -24.18
C ARG A 17 -9.61 25.35 -24.86
N ARG A 18 -9.03 26.28 -24.09
CA ARG A 18 -7.91 27.11 -24.54
C ARG A 18 -6.84 27.25 -23.46
N SER A 19 -5.66 26.74 -23.77
CA SER A 19 -4.38 27.16 -23.21
C SER A 19 -4.14 28.64 -23.46
N SER A 20 -3.52 29.33 -22.49
CA SER A 20 -2.52 30.37 -22.77
C SER A 20 -1.75 30.75 -21.51
N ALA A 21 -0.44 30.76 -21.66
CA ALA A 21 0.55 31.32 -20.75
C ALA A 21 0.41 32.85 -20.64
N VAL A 22 0.78 33.41 -19.50
CA VAL A 22 1.15 34.84 -19.39
C VAL A 22 2.39 34.98 -18.51
N SER A 23 3.45 35.45 -19.13
CA SER A 23 4.65 35.99 -18.50
C SER A 23 4.50 37.50 -18.25
N GLY A 24 5.01 37.95 -17.11
CA GLY A 24 5.84 39.15 -17.01
C GLY A 24 5.17 40.47 -16.60
N PHE A 25 5.51 40.93 -15.38
CA PHE A 25 5.79 42.34 -15.11
C PHE A 25 6.95 42.47 -14.11
N ARG A 26 8.05 43.06 -14.58
CA ARG A 26 9.17 43.72 -13.85
C ARG A 26 8.67 45.12 -13.43
N SER A 27 9.18 45.87 -12.44
CA SER A 27 10.31 45.80 -11.50
C SER A 27 10.23 47.05 -10.59
N ILE A 28 11.12 47.10 -9.59
CA ILE A 28 11.73 48.28 -8.90
C ILE A 28 11.33 48.43 -7.42
N GLY A 29 12.33 48.25 -6.55
CA GLY A 29 12.25 48.46 -5.10
C GLY A 29 13.58 48.19 -4.39
N THR A 30 14.60 48.97 -4.76
CA THR A 30 15.82 49.39 -4.04
C THR A 30 16.36 48.61 -2.81
N LEU A 31 17.59 48.13 -3.03
CA LEU A 31 18.70 47.78 -2.13
C LEU A 31 18.75 48.42 -0.72
N ARG A 32 18.99 47.58 0.30
CA ARG A 32 19.87 47.92 1.43
C ARG A 32 20.47 46.65 2.08
N GLN A 33 21.68 46.29 1.64
CA GLN A 33 22.55 45.34 2.35
C GLN A 33 23.36 46.10 3.40
N THR A 34 23.15 45.80 4.67
CA THR A 34 24.02 46.26 5.77
C THR A 34 25.18 45.28 5.93
N ARG A 35 26.32 45.66 5.35
CA ARG A 35 27.65 45.07 5.58
C ARG A 35 28.21 45.64 6.88
N THR A 36 28.45 44.81 7.89
CA THR A 36 29.29 45.16 9.05
C THR A 36 30.70 44.59 8.84
N PRO A 37 31.78 45.37 9.05
CA PRO A 37 33.14 44.87 8.93
C PRO A 37 33.85 44.67 10.28
N ARG A 38 34.74 43.66 10.29
CA ARG A 38 35.99 43.50 11.08
C ARG A 38 35.89 43.07 12.56
N PRO A 39 36.98 42.53 13.19
CA PRO A 39 38.35 42.34 12.67
C PRO A 39 38.94 40.92 12.82
N THR A 40 39.89 40.62 11.93
CA THR A 40 40.92 39.59 12.09
C THR A 40 41.86 39.95 13.24
N ARG A 41 42.01 39.07 14.25
CA ARG A 41 43.13 39.08 15.19
C ARG A 41 44.04 37.88 14.92
N ARG A 42 45.24 38.19 14.43
CA ARG A 42 46.41 37.30 14.51
C ARG A 42 46.86 37.26 15.97
N LEU A 43 47.05 36.07 16.53
CA LEU A 43 47.89 35.86 17.70
C LEU A 43 48.83 34.70 17.42
N LEU A 44 50.12 35.02 17.58
CA LEU A 44 51.27 34.13 17.52
C LEU A 44 51.41 33.38 18.86
N ALA A 45 51.85 32.13 18.74
CA ALA A 45 52.78 31.38 19.59
C ALA A 45 52.58 31.36 21.13
N ALA A 46 52.42 30.13 21.65
CA ALA A 46 53.27 29.63 22.74
C ALA A 46 53.16 28.09 22.80
N ALA A 47 54.30 27.42 22.61
CA ALA A 47 54.48 26.01 22.84
C ALA A 47 54.56 25.72 24.35
N LEU A 48 53.77 24.75 24.83
CA LEU A 48 54.05 24.02 26.06
C LEU A 48 53.82 22.54 25.79
N SER A 49 54.93 21.83 25.65
CA SER A 49 55.03 20.37 25.65
C SER A 49 54.92 19.85 27.09
N LEU A 50 53.81 19.17 27.41
CA LEU A 50 53.71 18.30 28.59
C LEU A 50 53.72 16.83 28.13
N PRO A 51 54.57 15.96 28.69
CA PRO A 51 54.56 14.54 28.39
C PRO A 51 53.44 13.86 29.20
N LEU A 52 52.27 13.64 28.58
CA LEU A 52 51.26 12.74 29.10
C LEU A 52 51.53 11.34 28.56
N ALA A 53 51.96 10.46 29.45
CA ALA A 53 52.19 9.05 29.21
C ALA A 53 50.92 8.39 28.65
N PHE A 54 50.94 8.04 27.36
CA PHE A 54 49.95 7.18 26.75
C PHE A 54 50.15 5.75 27.27
N THR A 55 49.42 5.39 28.32
CA THR A 55 49.18 3.98 28.63
C THR A 55 48.16 3.47 27.60
N ALA A 56 48.66 2.88 26.52
CA ALA A 56 47.82 2.18 25.55
C ALA A 56 47.27 0.90 26.21
N LEU A 57 46.12 1.01 26.89
CA LEU A 57 45.29 -0.15 27.14
C LEU A 57 44.75 -0.62 25.78
N LEU A 58 45.39 -1.65 25.23
CA LEU A 58 44.83 -2.47 24.17
C LEU A 58 43.62 -3.21 24.75
N THR A 59 42.49 -2.51 24.84
CA THR A 59 41.20 -3.18 24.90
C THR A 59 40.98 -3.76 23.51
N THR A 60 41.26 -5.05 23.37
CA THR A 60 40.73 -5.85 22.26
C THR A 60 39.21 -5.85 22.42
N GLY A 61 38.56 -4.79 21.97
CA GLY A 61 37.12 -4.77 21.82
C GLY A 61 36.79 -5.92 20.89
N ALA A 62 36.18 -6.97 21.43
CA ALA A 62 35.55 -7.99 20.60
C ALA A 62 34.64 -7.24 19.65
N SER A 63 34.97 -7.24 18.35
CA SER A 63 34.07 -6.72 17.35
C SER A 63 32.75 -7.46 17.56
N SER A 64 31.71 -6.75 18.00
CA SER A 64 30.37 -7.29 18.06
C SER A 64 30.10 -7.86 16.69
N SER A 65 30.10 -9.19 16.58
CA SER A 65 29.87 -9.85 15.31
C SER A 65 28.52 -9.34 14.82
N ALA A 66 28.50 -8.67 13.67
CA ALA A 66 27.26 -8.15 13.11
C ALA A 66 26.26 -9.30 13.03
N ALA A 67 25.04 -9.07 13.53
CA ALA A 67 23.95 -10.04 13.47
C ALA A 67 23.49 -10.14 12.01
N GLY A 68 24.14 -11.03 11.25
CA GLY A 68 23.95 -11.18 9.82
C GLY A 68 23.36 -12.55 9.48
N PRO A 69 23.52 -13.04 8.24
CA PRO A 69 23.02 -14.36 7.88
C PRO A 69 23.52 -15.44 8.87
N ALA A 70 22.60 -16.30 9.31
CA ALA A 70 22.82 -17.34 10.33
C ALA A 70 23.13 -16.85 11.77
N SER A 71 23.17 -15.54 12.04
CA SER A 71 23.31 -14.97 13.39
C SER A 71 22.21 -13.93 13.70
N GLY A 72 21.84 -13.76 14.97
CA GLY A 72 20.76 -12.84 15.35
C GLY A 72 19.33 -13.38 15.15
N PRO A 73 18.32 -12.56 15.47
CA PRO A 73 16.93 -12.98 15.46
C PRO A 73 16.42 -13.24 14.04
N THR A 74 15.68 -14.33 13.86
CA THR A 74 14.98 -14.61 12.60
C THR A 74 13.96 -13.52 12.31
N ALA A 75 13.85 -13.08 11.05
CA ALA A 75 12.96 -12.00 10.67
C ALA A 75 12.15 -12.27 9.40
N ILE A 76 10.92 -11.74 9.37
CA ILE A 76 10.18 -11.45 8.13
C ILE A 76 10.10 -9.93 7.97
N VAL A 77 10.32 -9.45 6.73
CA VAL A 77 10.24 -8.04 6.38
C VAL A 77 9.16 -7.83 5.32
N SER A 78 8.17 -6.97 5.59
CA SER A 78 7.24 -6.47 4.57
C SER A 78 7.74 -5.16 3.96
N MET A 79 7.73 -5.11 2.64
CA MET A 79 8.11 -3.99 1.79
C MET A 79 7.03 -3.75 0.74
N GLY A 80 6.85 -2.51 0.32
CA GLY A 80 5.93 -2.13 -0.74
C GLY A 80 4.99 -1.01 -0.37
N ASP A 81 3.76 -1.10 -0.86
CA ASP A 81 2.75 -0.05 -0.82
C ASP A 81 1.73 -0.20 0.33
N SER A 82 0.56 0.45 0.18
CA SER A 82 -0.51 0.53 1.17
C SER A 82 -1.17 -0.81 1.50
N TYR A 83 -1.26 -1.73 0.53
CA TYR A 83 -1.95 -3.01 0.73
C TYR A 83 -1.18 -3.93 1.68
N ILE A 84 0.14 -3.77 1.76
CA ILE A 84 1.00 -4.51 2.68
C ILE A 84 1.47 -3.65 3.87
N SER A 85 1.41 -2.31 3.78
CA SER A 85 1.64 -1.45 4.95
C SER A 85 0.61 -1.70 6.05
N GLY A 86 -0.61 -2.07 5.68
CA GLY A 86 -1.70 -2.28 6.62
C GLY A 86 -2.67 -1.10 6.69
N GLU A 87 -2.72 -0.30 5.63
CA GLU A 87 -3.69 0.77 5.49
C GLU A 87 -5.12 0.26 5.64
N ALA A 88 -6.00 1.09 6.21
CA ALA A 88 -7.36 0.74 6.62
C ALA A 88 -7.46 -0.32 7.74
N GLY A 89 -6.34 -0.78 8.29
CA GLY A 89 -6.30 -1.69 9.45
C GLY A 89 -7.01 -1.15 10.70
N ARG A 90 -7.36 0.14 10.75
CA ARG A 90 -8.18 0.72 11.83
C ARG A 90 -9.64 0.28 11.79
N TRP A 91 -10.13 -0.29 10.69
CA TRP A 91 -11.54 -0.57 10.49
C TRP A 91 -11.90 -2.04 10.75
N ARG A 92 -12.84 -2.31 11.65
CA ARG A 92 -13.45 -3.63 11.88
C ARG A 92 -14.80 -3.72 11.17
N GLY A 93 -14.76 -3.73 9.84
CA GLY A 93 -15.95 -3.64 8.99
C GLY A 93 -16.30 -2.19 8.61
N ASN A 94 -17.51 -2.00 8.09
CA ASN A 94 -18.01 -0.71 7.62
C ASN A 94 -19.34 -0.38 8.31
N SER A 95 -19.54 0.87 8.73
CA SER A 95 -20.71 1.31 9.50
C SER A 95 -21.29 2.61 8.93
N LEU A 96 -22.61 2.70 8.83
CA LEU A 96 -23.31 3.91 8.36
C LEU A 96 -23.27 5.07 9.34
N THR A 97 -23.10 4.83 10.63
CA THR A 97 -22.86 5.95 11.55
C THR A 97 -21.41 6.40 11.45
N ASP A 98 -21.23 7.70 11.33
CA ASP A 98 -19.96 8.42 11.32
C ASP A 98 -19.54 8.94 12.71
N SER A 99 -20.37 8.68 13.73
CA SER A 99 -20.21 9.16 15.09
C SER A 99 -19.72 8.10 16.08
N GLY A 100 -19.13 8.54 17.19
CA GLY A 100 -18.67 7.69 18.28
C GLY A 100 -17.70 6.59 17.83
N SER A 101 -17.83 5.38 18.38
CA SER A 101 -17.02 4.23 17.97
C SER A 101 -17.38 3.65 16.60
N ARG A 102 -18.39 4.23 15.91
CA ARG A 102 -18.99 3.67 14.70
C ARG A 102 -19.43 2.22 14.90
N TYR A 103 -20.18 2.02 15.97
CA TYR A 103 -20.60 0.70 16.48
C TYR A 103 -19.43 -0.26 16.75
N GLY A 104 -18.26 0.26 17.11
CA GLY A 104 -17.04 -0.51 17.36
C GLY A 104 -16.21 -0.80 16.10
N SER A 105 -16.59 -0.23 14.96
CA SER A 105 -15.86 -0.39 13.71
C SER A 105 -14.55 0.40 13.69
N ASP A 106 -14.49 1.60 14.30
CA ASP A 106 -13.25 2.38 14.32
C ASP A 106 -12.38 2.05 15.54
N ARG A 107 -11.24 1.40 15.31
CA ARG A 107 -10.25 1.06 16.34
C ARG A 107 -9.47 2.28 16.85
N ALA A 108 -9.56 3.43 16.18
CA ALA A 108 -8.96 4.68 16.62
C ALA A 108 -9.81 5.43 17.65
N TRP A 109 -11.05 5.00 17.92
CA TRP A 109 -11.94 5.69 18.87
C TRP A 109 -11.42 5.59 20.32
N THR A 110 -11.30 6.74 20.98
CA THR A 110 -10.77 6.86 22.35
C THR A 110 -11.85 7.00 23.43
N GLY A 111 -13.13 7.01 23.05
CA GLY A 111 -14.24 7.34 23.94
C GLY A 111 -14.75 8.78 23.82
N SER A 112 -13.91 9.70 23.32
CA SER A 112 -14.26 11.11 23.11
C SER A 112 -13.71 11.71 21.81
N GLY A 113 -12.82 11.00 21.11
CA GLY A 113 -12.25 11.41 19.84
C GLY A 113 -11.59 10.24 19.12
N TYR A 114 -10.76 10.55 18.12
CA TYR A 114 -10.06 9.54 17.32
C TYR A 114 -8.56 9.75 17.38
N ASP A 115 -7.82 8.70 17.72
CA ASP A 115 -6.36 8.67 17.71
C ASP A 115 -5.88 7.53 16.78
N PRO A 116 -5.56 7.85 15.51
CA PRO A 116 -5.07 6.84 14.56
C PRO A 116 -3.69 6.29 14.93
N SER A 117 -2.93 6.93 15.83
CA SER A 117 -1.65 6.41 16.30
C SER A 117 -1.80 5.14 17.13
N LEU A 118 -2.99 4.88 17.70
CA LEU A 118 -3.30 3.62 18.36
C LEU A 118 -3.26 2.42 17.40
N VAL A 119 -3.42 2.66 16.09
CA VAL A 119 -3.42 1.61 15.06
C VAL A 119 -2.15 1.67 14.23
N TYR A 120 -1.77 2.85 13.75
CA TYR A 120 -0.63 3.03 12.84
C TYR A 120 0.69 3.40 13.55
N GLY A 121 0.65 3.54 14.87
CA GLY A 121 1.79 3.99 15.66
C GLY A 121 2.34 5.34 15.17
N PRO A 122 3.67 5.54 15.18
CA PRO A 122 4.28 6.79 14.73
C PRO A 122 4.03 7.09 13.24
N THR A 123 3.67 6.08 12.44
CA THR A 123 3.44 6.24 11.01
C THR A 123 2.07 6.82 10.66
N ALA A 124 1.21 7.05 11.66
CA ALA A 124 0.04 7.89 11.51
C ALA A 124 0.44 9.31 11.06
N ALA A 125 1.53 9.84 11.60
CA ALA A 125 1.93 11.24 11.39
C ALA A 125 2.50 11.49 9.98
N ASN A 126 3.28 10.55 9.43
CA ASN A 126 3.84 10.69 8.08
C ASN A 126 2.94 10.09 6.99
N GLY A 127 1.87 9.39 7.38
CA GLY A 127 0.92 8.78 6.46
C GLY A 127 1.39 7.48 5.83
N CYS A 128 2.46 6.83 6.31
CA CYS A 128 2.82 5.50 5.82
C CYS A 128 1.82 4.42 6.25
N HIS A 129 1.02 4.69 7.30
CA HIS A 129 -0.10 3.85 7.74
C HIS A 129 0.28 2.38 7.93
N ARG A 130 1.32 2.14 8.74
CA ARG A 130 1.77 0.81 9.13
C ARG A 130 0.94 0.29 10.29
N SER A 131 -0.16 -0.42 10.02
CA SER A 131 -1.05 -0.87 11.11
C SER A 131 -0.43 -1.98 11.94
N ASP A 132 -0.84 -2.04 13.21
CA ASP A 132 -0.56 -3.16 14.12
C ASP A 132 -1.19 -4.49 13.66
N SER A 133 -2.15 -4.46 12.73
CA SER A 133 -2.77 -5.62 12.10
C SER A 133 -2.20 -6.00 10.75
N ALA A 134 -1.29 -5.18 10.19
CA ALA A 134 -0.69 -5.39 8.87
C ALA A 134 -0.21 -6.83 8.69
N GLU A 135 -0.21 -7.33 7.46
CA GLU A 135 0.14 -8.71 7.12
C GLU A 135 1.30 -9.31 7.96
N VAL A 136 2.47 -8.66 7.96
CA VAL A 136 3.63 -9.17 8.73
C VAL A 136 3.43 -9.13 10.23
N ARG A 137 2.67 -8.16 10.76
CA ARG A 137 2.41 -8.05 12.21
C ARG A 137 1.43 -9.11 12.70
N SER A 138 0.53 -9.56 11.83
CA SER A 138 -0.43 -10.63 12.16
C SER A 138 0.09 -12.04 11.88
N ALA A 139 1.21 -12.19 11.16
CA ALA A 139 1.90 -13.46 10.93
C ALA A 139 2.69 -13.99 12.15
N THR A 140 2.14 -13.85 13.36
CA THR A 140 2.79 -14.23 14.63
C THR A 140 3.16 -15.72 14.70
N GLY A 141 4.23 -16.04 15.43
CA GLY A 141 4.72 -17.41 15.58
C GLY A 141 5.57 -17.94 14.42
N THR A 142 5.80 -17.13 13.37
CA THR A 142 6.65 -17.51 12.22
C THR A 142 8.14 -17.27 12.49
N THR A 143 8.49 -16.07 12.94
CA THR A 143 9.87 -15.62 13.25
C THR A 143 9.92 -14.76 14.51
N GLN A 144 11.12 -14.50 15.02
CA GLN A 144 11.33 -13.69 16.23
C GLN A 144 11.06 -12.20 16.00
N ALA A 145 11.36 -11.68 14.80
CA ALA A 145 11.10 -10.31 14.41
C ALA A 145 10.12 -10.25 13.23
N LEU A 146 9.16 -9.33 13.31
CA LEU A 146 8.15 -9.06 12.29
C LEU A 146 8.22 -7.58 11.96
N ILE A 147 8.83 -7.25 10.82
CA ILE A 147 9.27 -5.89 10.51
C ILE A 147 8.48 -5.37 9.30
N ASN A 148 7.88 -4.20 9.44
CA ASN A 148 7.15 -3.54 8.36
C ASN A 148 7.84 -2.23 8.00
N ILE A 149 8.35 -2.14 6.78
CA ILE A 149 8.91 -0.92 6.19
C ILE A 149 8.14 -0.47 4.93
N ALA A 150 7.06 -1.16 4.58
CA ALA A 150 6.13 -0.73 3.53
C ALA A 150 5.48 0.61 3.88
N CYS A 151 5.11 1.41 2.87
CA CYS A 151 4.55 2.73 3.11
C CYS A 151 3.40 2.98 2.16
N SER A 152 2.25 3.38 2.70
CA SER A 152 1.09 3.78 1.91
C SER A 152 1.43 4.83 0.85
N GLY A 153 1.01 4.58 -0.40
CA GLY A 153 1.27 5.43 -1.55
C GLY A 153 2.64 5.24 -2.20
N ALA A 154 3.48 4.32 -1.69
CA ALA A 154 4.77 4.01 -2.30
C ALA A 154 4.60 3.40 -3.70
N THR A 155 5.47 3.80 -4.61
CA THR A 155 5.65 3.23 -5.95
C THR A 155 6.89 2.33 -5.97
N THR A 156 7.15 1.65 -7.09
CA THR A 156 8.38 0.85 -7.27
C THR A 156 9.65 1.67 -7.04
N GLN A 157 9.65 2.95 -7.42
CA GLN A 157 10.79 3.86 -7.23
C GLN A 157 11.14 4.09 -5.75
N ASN A 158 10.15 4.00 -4.85
CA ASN A 158 10.40 4.13 -3.42
C ASN A 158 10.96 2.85 -2.80
N VAL A 159 10.98 1.75 -3.55
CA VAL A 159 11.60 0.48 -3.15
C VAL A 159 13.08 0.44 -3.53
N PHE A 160 13.47 0.97 -4.69
CA PHE A 160 14.86 0.89 -5.16
C PHE A 160 15.84 1.54 -4.18
N ARG A 161 17.09 1.08 -4.15
CA ARG A 161 18.15 1.80 -3.41
C ARG A 161 18.34 3.21 -3.98
N ALA A 162 18.63 4.19 -3.14
CA ALA A 162 18.93 5.55 -3.58
C ALA A 162 20.07 5.58 -4.62
N SER A 163 21.09 4.74 -4.43
CA SER A 163 22.22 4.60 -5.36
C SER A 163 21.84 4.04 -6.74
N SER A 164 20.62 3.50 -6.89
CA SER A 164 20.08 2.94 -8.14
C SER A 164 18.81 3.69 -8.59
N GLY A 165 18.73 4.98 -8.28
CA GLY A 165 17.63 5.86 -8.70
C GLY A 165 16.36 5.76 -7.85
N GLY A 166 16.44 5.15 -6.68
CA GLY A 166 15.37 5.16 -5.69
C GLY A 166 15.18 6.51 -5.03
N THR A 167 13.96 6.78 -4.57
CA THR A 167 13.57 8.06 -3.99
C THR A 167 13.01 7.89 -2.58
N SER A 168 13.42 8.79 -1.68
CA SER A 168 12.82 8.88 -0.35
C SER A 168 11.34 9.22 -0.45
N PHE A 169 10.57 8.81 0.55
CA PHE A 169 9.13 8.98 0.55
C PHE A 169 8.61 9.23 1.95
N LYS A 170 7.73 10.22 2.10
CA LYS A 170 7.11 10.59 3.39
C LYS A 170 8.12 10.74 4.55
N GLY A 171 9.28 11.32 4.24
CA GLY A 171 10.36 11.58 5.21
C GLY A 171 11.24 10.36 5.53
N GLU A 172 11.03 9.23 4.84
CA GLU A 172 11.81 8.01 5.04
C GLU A 172 12.72 7.72 3.84
N ALA A 173 13.87 7.07 4.10
CA ALA A 173 14.76 6.58 3.05
C ALA A 173 14.05 5.54 2.16
N PRO A 174 14.52 5.30 0.92
CA PRO A 174 13.99 4.22 0.10
C PRO A 174 14.01 2.88 0.84
N GLN A 175 13.02 2.03 0.60
CA GLN A 175 12.81 0.85 1.44
C GLN A 175 13.98 -0.15 1.34
N ALA A 176 14.64 -0.28 0.18
CA ALA A 176 15.84 -1.11 0.07
C ALA A 176 17.01 -0.58 0.94
N ASP A 177 17.13 0.74 1.10
CA ASP A 177 18.16 1.31 1.98
C ASP A 177 17.83 1.07 3.46
N GLN A 178 16.53 1.09 3.82
CA GLN A 178 16.09 0.66 5.17
C GLN A 178 16.36 -0.83 5.40
N LEU A 179 16.12 -1.68 4.39
CA LEU A 179 16.39 -3.11 4.44
C LEU A 179 17.86 -3.41 4.74
N ALA A 180 18.80 -2.61 4.25
CA ALA A 180 20.23 -2.83 4.51
C ALA A 180 20.56 -2.84 6.01
N GLY A 181 20.00 -1.90 6.78
CA GLY A 181 20.16 -1.86 8.23
C GLY A 181 19.48 -3.04 8.94
N ILE A 182 18.31 -3.46 8.44
CA ILE A 182 17.58 -4.62 8.97
C ILE A 182 18.36 -5.91 8.72
N ALA A 183 18.87 -6.11 7.51
CA ALA A 183 19.63 -7.30 7.13
C ALA A 183 20.93 -7.44 7.94
N ALA A 184 21.58 -6.33 8.29
CA ALA A 184 22.78 -6.30 9.12
C ALA A 184 22.53 -6.55 10.62
N ALA A 185 21.26 -6.62 11.05
CA ALA A 185 20.87 -6.80 12.45
C ALA A 185 20.02 -8.06 12.71
N ASN A 186 19.68 -8.81 11.66
CA ASN A 186 18.74 -9.93 11.73
C ASN A 186 19.23 -11.08 10.87
N ASN A 187 18.59 -12.24 11.02
CA ASN A 187 18.65 -13.38 10.12
C ASN A 187 17.35 -13.43 9.30
N VAL A 188 17.26 -12.59 8.26
CA VAL A 188 16.07 -12.44 7.43
C VAL A 188 15.77 -13.74 6.70
N LYS A 189 14.54 -14.27 6.87
CA LYS A 189 14.07 -15.51 6.25
C LYS A 189 13.13 -15.27 5.08
N VAL A 190 12.29 -14.24 5.18
CA VAL A 190 11.34 -13.87 4.11
C VAL A 190 11.30 -12.36 3.97
N ILE A 191 11.24 -11.92 2.72
CA ILE A 191 10.90 -10.55 2.33
C ILE A 191 9.60 -10.63 1.53
N ALA A 192 8.51 -10.11 2.09
CA ALA A 192 7.23 -10.00 1.39
C ALA A 192 7.17 -8.66 0.66
N LEU A 193 6.84 -8.69 -0.63
CA LEU A 193 6.79 -7.51 -1.49
C LEU A 193 5.43 -7.41 -2.18
N SER A 194 4.75 -6.28 -1.99
CA SER A 194 3.54 -5.89 -2.74
C SER A 194 3.70 -4.45 -3.23
N VAL A 195 3.93 -4.27 -4.53
CA VAL A 195 4.15 -2.95 -5.13
C VAL A 195 3.75 -2.95 -6.61
N GLY A 196 3.42 -1.78 -7.15
CA GLY A 196 3.06 -1.58 -8.56
C GLY A 196 1.64 -1.04 -8.76
N GLY A 197 0.73 -1.21 -7.79
CA GLY A 197 -0.63 -0.68 -7.86
C GLY A 197 -0.66 0.85 -8.00
N ASN A 198 0.21 1.55 -7.27
CA ASN A 198 0.35 3.01 -7.37
C ASN A 198 0.96 3.44 -8.71
N ASP A 199 1.93 2.69 -9.24
CA ASP A 199 2.55 2.94 -10.54
C ASP A 199 1.54 2.79 -11.70
N LEU A 200 0.61 1.83 -11.60
CA LEU A 200 -0.52 1.70 -12.53
C LEU A 200 -1.53 2.86 -12.41
N GLY A 201 -1.57 3.50 -11.25
CA GLY A 201 -2.55 4.54 -10.92
C GLY A 201 -3.90 3.96 -10.50
N PHE A 202 -3.91 2.84 -9.77
CA PHE A 202 -5.13 2.13 -9.40
C PHE A 202 -6.14 3.00 -8.63
N ALA A 203 -5.67 3.93 -7.79
CA ALA A 203 -6.54 4.92 -7.13
C ALA A 203 -7.30 5.80 -8.12
N ASN A 204 -6.70 6.16 -9.25
CA ASN A 204 -7.36 6.93 -10.30
C ASN A 204 -8.39 6.08 -11.05
N ILE A 205 -8.11 4.78 -11.26
CA ILE A 205 -9.07 3.84 -11.85
C ILE A 205 -10.31 3.74 -10.97
N ILE A 206 -10.13 3.51 -9.65
CA ILE A 206 -11.23 3.48 -8.68
C ILE A 206 -12.02 4.80 -8.72
N THR A 207 -11.32 5.93 -8.70
CA THR A 207 -11.94 7.26 -8.71
C THR A 207 -12.74 7.50 -9.99
N ALA A 208 -12.21 7.10 -11.15
CA ALA A 208 -12.90 7.22 -12.43
C ALA A 208 -14.18 6.39 -12.42
N CYS A 209 -14.12 5.12 -12.05
CA CYS A 209 -15.29 4.24 -12.00
C CYS A 209 -16.36 4.72 -11.00
N ALA A 210 -15.94 5.18 -9.82
CA ALA A 210 -16.86 5.76 -8.85
C ALA A 210 -17.51 7.06 -9.35
N THR A 211 -16.74 7.92 -10.02
CA THR A 211 -17.24 9.18 -10.59
C THR A 211 -18.22 8.93 -11.73
N ASP A 212 -17.92 7.97 -12.61
CA ASP A 212 -18.77 7.56 -13.71
C ASP A 212 -20.12 7.00 -13.24
N TYR A 213 -20.13 6.27 -12.11
CA TYR A 213 -21.36 5.87 -11.45
C TYR A 213 -22.17 7.06 -10.91
N LEU A 214 -21.50 8.02 -10.26
CA LEU A 214 -22.18 9.11 -9.54
C LEU A 214 -22.66 10.24 -10.45
N VAL A 215 -21.91 10.57 -11.50
CA VAL A 215 -22.08 11.80 -12.27
C VAL A 215 -22.51 11.52 -13.70
N TRP A 216 -21.86 10.55 -14.35
CA TRP A 216 -21.93 10.40 -15.82
C TRP A 216 -22.89 9.30 -16.27
N TYR A 217 -23.28 8.39 -15.37
CA TYR A 217 -24.11 7.23 -15.68
C TYR A 217 -23.53 6.39 -16.85
N SER A 218 -22.20 6.28 -16.88
CA SER A 218 -21.40 5.56 -17.89
C SER A 218 -20.56 4.46 -17.24
N TYR A 219 -20.05 3.54 -18.05
CA TYR A 219 -19.10 2.51 -17.61
C TYR A 219 -17.67 3.03 -17.77
N CYS A 220 -16.78 2.66 -16.84
CA CYS A 220 -15.37 3.04 -16.90
C CYS A 220 -14.47 1.98 -17.57
N HIS A 221 -14.93 0.73 -17.63
CA HIS A 221 -14.05 -0.42 -17.82
C HIS A 221 -13.22 -0.39 -19.12
N ASP A 222 -13.78 0.13 -20.21
CA ASP A 222 -13.14 0.18 -21.53
C ASP A 222 -12.04 1.24 -21.59
N ASP A 223 -12.34 2.45 -21.12
CA ASP A 223 -11.37 3.54 -21.04
C ASP A 223 -10.23 3.20 -20.07
N GLN A 224 -10.57 2.60 -18.91
CA GLN A 224 -9.56 2.25 -17.91
C GLN A 224 -8.71 1.05 -18.31
N GLN A 225 -9.25 0.08 -19.07
CA GLN A 225 -8.44 -1.02 -19.60
C GLN A 225 -7.31 -0.51 -20.49
N ALA A 226 -7.59 0.44 -21.38
CA ALA A 226 -6.57 1.04 -22.25
C ALA A 226 -5.47 1.76 -21.44
N VAL A 227 -5.83 2.43 -20.33
CA VAL A 227 -4.87 3.08 -19.43
C VAL A 227 -3.96 2.05 -18.74
N VAL A 228 -4.52 0.91 -18.31
CA VAL A 228 -3.76 -0.18 -17.69
C VAL A 228 -2.80 -0.81 -18.69
N ASP A 229 -3.30 -1.19 -19.87
CA ASP A 229 -2.51 -1.84 -20.92
C ASP A 229 -1.33 -0.98 -21.37
N ALA A 230 -1.51 0.35 -21.42
CA ALA A 230 -0.44 1.28 -21.78
C ALA A 230 0.71 1.35 -20.75
N LYS A 231 0.44 1.01 -19.48
CA LYS A 231 1.41 1.15 -18.38
C LYS A 231 1.99 -0.18 -17.89
N ILE A 232 1.21 -1.26 -17.98
CA ILE A 232 1.48 -2.50 -17.25
C ILE A 232 2.85 -3.09 -17.55
N ASP A 233 3.32 -3.03 -18.80
CA ASP A 233 4.65 -3.54 -19.18
C ASP A 233 5.78 -2.79 -18.47
N THR A 234 5.69 -1.47 -18.40
CA THR A 234 6.65 -0.64 -17.68
C THR A 234 6.61 -0.91 -16.18
N VAL A 235 5.41 -0.99 -15.60
CA VAL A 235 5.27 -1.29 -14.17
C VAL A 235 5.86 -2.66 -13.83
N MET A 236 5.60 -3.70 -14.62
CA MET A 236 6.14 -5.04 -14.36
C MET A 236 7.66 -5.10 -14.46
N ARG A 237 8.27 -4.33 -15.39
CA ARG A 237 9.73 -4.18 -15.44
C ARG A 237 10.25 -3.55 -14.15
N ASP A 238 9.59 -2.52 -13.66
CA ASP A 238 10.01 -1.77 -12.48
C ASP A 238 9.79 -2.58 -11.18
N VAL A 239 8.72 -3.39 -11.09
CA VAL A 239 8.57 -4.42 -10.05
C VAL A 239 9.70 -5.45 -10.10
N GLY A 240 10.07 -5.90 -11.31
CA GLY A 240 11.23 -6.77 -11.50
C GLY A 240 12.53 -6.14 -11.01
N LYS A 241 12.72 -4.84 -11.24
CA LYS A 241 13.87 -4.09 -10.70
C LYS A 241 13.81 -4.00 -9.17
N SER A 242 12.63 -3.85 -8.55
CA SER A 242 12.51 -3.86 -7.08
C SER A 242 13.05 -5.15 -6.49
N VAL A 243 12.77 -6.30 -7.13
CA VAL A 243 13.34 -7.60 -6.73
C VAL A 243 14.86 -7.63 -6.86
N ASP A 244 15.43 -7.09 -7.95
CA ASP A 244 16.87 -7.03 -8.15
C ASP A 244 17.56 -6.14 -7.09
N GLU A 245 16.95 -5.00 -6.75
CA GLU A 245 17.50 -4.09 -5.73
C GLU A 245 17.47 -4.70 -4.33
N ILE A 246 16.39 -5.42 -3.98
CA ILE A 246 16.32 -6.19 -2.73
C ILE A 246 17.46 -7.22 -2.69
N ARG A 247 17.66 -7.98 -3.78
CA ARG A 247 18.74 -8.97 -3.85
C ARG A 247 20.11 -8.34 -3.66
N ALA A 248 20.34 -7.20 -4.30
CA ALA A 248 21.61 -6.52 -4.22
C ALA A 248 21.88 -5.95 -2.81
N VAL A 249 20.85 -5.52 -2.06
CA VAL A 249 20.98 -5.22 -0.62
C VAL A 249 21.37 -6.46 0.17
N MET A 250 20.63 -7.55 -0.01
CA MET A 250 20.84 -8.77 0.76
C MET A 250 22.23 -9.37 0.51
N SER A 251 22.68 -9.42 -0.75
CA SER A 251 24.04 -9.85 -1.10
C SER A 251 25.12 -8.93 -0.52
N ALA A 252 24.91 -7.61 -0.52
CA ALA A 252 25.83 -6.67 0.12
C ALA A 252 25.89 -6.85 1.65
N ALA A 253 24.79 -7.31 2.27
CA ALA A 253 24.73 -7.68 3.68
C ALA A 253 25.26 -9.10 3.97
N GLY A 254 25.80 -9.79 2.97
CA GLY A 254 26.44 -11.10 3.10
C GLY A 254 25.52 -12.32 2.95
N TYR A 255 24.23 -12.11 2.65
CA TYR A 255 23.28 -13.22 2.47
C TYR A 255 23.51 -13.94 1.14
N ALA A 256 23.60 -15.26 1.20
CA ALA A 256 23.41 -16.11 0.04
C ALA A 256 21.93 -16.11 -0.40
N ALA A 257 21.68 -16.35 -1.68
CA ALA A 257 20.31 -16.44 -2.21
C ALA A 257 19.49 -17.56 -1.56
N SER A 258 20.14 -18.56 -0.94
CA SER A 258 19.50 -19.64 -0.20
C SER A 258 19.12 -19.28 1.24
N ASP A 259 19.61 -18.15 1.77
CA ASP A 259 19.40 -17.79 3.19
C ASP A 259 18.01 -17.21 3.46
N TYR A 260 17.40 -16.62 2.43
CA TYR A 260 16.13 -15.93 2.48
C TYR A 260 15.30 -16.21 1.21
N ARG A 261 14.01 -15.91 1.28
CA ARG A 261 13.10 -15.94 0.13
C ARG A 261 12.49 -14.56 -0.09
N ILE A 262 12.17 -14.26 -1.34
CA ILE A 262 11.27 -13.16 -1.69
C ILE A 262 9.93 -13.76 -2.05
N VAL A 263 8.87 -13.26 -1.42
CA VAL A 263 7.47 -13.57 -1.73
C VAL A 263 6.88 -12.32 -2.41
N LEU A 264 6.74 -12.37 -3.73
CA LEU A 264 6.05 -11.34 -4.49
C LEU A 264 4.55 -11.61 -4.46
N GLN A 265 3.74 -10.62 -4.12
CA GLN A 265 2.32 -10.78 -3.88
C GLN A 265 1.49 -10.03 -4.92
N SER A 266 0.35 -10.60 -5.32
CA SER A 266 -0.70 -9.83 -5.98
C SER A 266 -1.59 -9.11 -4.97
N TYR A 267 -2.62 -8.41 -5.45
CA TYR A 267 -3.58 -7.70 -4.62
C TYR A 267 -4.90 -8.47 -4.53
N PRO A 268 -5.58 -8.46 -3.36
CA PRO A 268 -6.94 -8.96 -3.29
C PRO A 268 -7.90 -7.97 -3.95
N SER A 269 -8.96 -8.47 -4.56
CA SER A 269 -9.97 -7.58 -5.12
C SER A 269 -10.99 -7.13 -4.03
N PRO A 270 -11.23 -5.81 -3.88
CA PRO A 270 -12.01 -5.28 -2.75
C PRO A 270 -13.52 -5.17 -3.01
N ILE A 271 -13.97 -5.44 -4.25
CA ILE A 271 -15.38 -5.44 -4.66
C ILE A 271 -15.79 -6.81 -5.21
N PRO A 272 -17.04 -7.25 -5.08
CA PRO A 272 -17.49 -8.54 -5.58
C PRO A 272 -17.88 -8.46 -7.07
N ARG A 273 -18.17 -9.60 -7.69
CA ARG A 273 -18.86 -9.60 -9.00
C ARG A 273 -20.24 -8.97 -8.87
N ALA A 274 -20.82 -8.53 -9.99
CA ALA A 274 -22.16 -7.96 -10.04
C ALA A 274 -23.21 -8.89 -9.41
N ALA A 275 -23.18 -10.18 -9.76
CA ALA A 275 -24.11 -11.18 -9.24
C ALA A 275 -23.95 -11.43 -7.73
N GLU A 276 -22.81 -11.08 -7.16
CA GLU A 276 -22.45 -11.25 -5.75
C GLU A 276 -22.65 -9.97 -4.92
N ASN A 277 -23.01 -8.85 -5.56
CA ASN A 277 -23.28 -7.58 -4.89
C ASN A 277 -24.66 -7.60 -4.20
N ARG A 278 -24.70 -7.18 -2.94
CA ARG A 278 -25.90 -7.09 -2.10
C ARG A 278 -26.91 -6.07 -2.63
N TYR A 279 -26.44 -5.05 -3.34
CA TYR A 279 -27.25 -3.97 -3.86
C TYR A 279 -27.37 -4.07 -5.38
N THR A 280 -28.59 -3.96 -5.90
CA THR A 280 -28.85 -3.86 -7.34
C THR A 280 -28.22 -2.59 -7.91
N GLU A 281 -27.94 -2.60 -9.21
CA GLU A 281 -27.42 -1.46 -9.99
C GLU A 281 -28.56 -0.46 -10.31
N SER A 282 -29.37 -0.13 -9.30
CA SER A 282 -30.53 0.75 -9.45
C SER A 282 -30.68 1.63 -8.22
N GLY A 283 -30.86 2.92 -8.44
CA GLY A 283 -30.96 3.90 -7.36
C GLY A 283 -29.62 4.13 -6.64
N TRP A 284 -29.71 4.60 -5.39
CA TRP A 284 -28.56 5.14 -4.65
C TRP A 284 -28.00 4.21 -3.57
N SER A 285 -28.47 2.96 -3.49
CA SER A 285 -28.10 2.03 -2.41
C SER A 285 -26.60 1.65 -2.44
N ARG A 286 -26.00 1.50 -3.62
CA ARG A 286 -24.55 1.31 -3.79
C ARG A 286 -23.72 2.49 -3.28
N VAL A 287 -24.28 3.70 -3.28
CA VAL A 287 -23.63 4.93 -2.80
C VAL A 287 -23.91 5.11 -1.31
N ASN A 288 -25.17 5.40 -0.97
CA ASN A 288 -25.59 5.91 0.34
C ASN A 288 -25.57 4.85 1.44
N THR A 289 -25.53 3.56 1.07
CA THR A 289 -25.56 2.46 2.02
C THR A 289 -24.36 1.52 1.83
N GLY A 290 -24.01 1.21 0.59
CA GLY A 290 -22.97 0.25 0.30
C GLY A 290 -21.54 0.80 0.33
N GLY A 291 -21.33 2.05 -0.09
CA GLY A 291 -19.99 2.58 -0.35
C GLY A 291 -19.24 1.82 -1.45
N CYS A 292 -19.97 1.31 -2.45
CA CYS A 292 -19.47 0.59 -3.62
C CYS A 292 -20.13 1.11 -4.92
N PRO A 293 -19.98 2.41 -5.26
CA PRO A 293 -20.59 3.03 -6.42
C PRO A 293 -19.95 2.56 -7.73
N PHE A 294 -20.16 1.31 -8.11
CA PHE A 294 -19.63 0.70 -9.33
C PHE A 294 -20.77 0.11 -10.13
N TRP A 295 -20.73 0.24 -11.45
CA TRP A 295 -21.63 -0.50 -12.32
C TRP A 295 -21.28 -2.00 -12.31
N ASN A 296 -22.24 -2.83 -12.67
CA ASN A 296 -22.13 -4.28 -12.80
C ASN A 296 -20.99 -4.65 -13.74
N LYS A 297 -20.96 -4.06 -14.94
CA LYS A 297 -19.88 -4.33 -15.92
C LYS A 297 -18.51 -3.92 -15.39
N ASP A 298 -18.42 -2.81 -14.67
CA ASP A 298 -17.15 -2.37 -14.08
C ASP A 298 -16.71 -3.31 -12.95
N SER A 299 -17.65 -3.80 -12.15
CA SER A 299 -17.39 -4.77 -11.07
C SER A 299 -16.95 -6.12 -11.63
N ASP A 300 -17.63 -6.62 -12.66
CA ASP A 300 -17.29 -7.87 -13.34
C ASP A 300 -15.94 -7.75 -14.07
N TRP A 301 -15.68 -6.64 -14.75
CA TRP A 301 -14.38 -6.36 -15.36
C TRP A 301 -13.26 -6.31 -14.32
N ALA A 302 -13.46 -5.60 -13.22
CA ALA A 302 -12.47 -5.53 -12.15
C ALA A 302 -12.14 -6.93 -11.60
N ARG A 303 -13.16 -7.79 -11.43
CA ARG A 303 -13.01 -9.14 -10.86
C ARG A 303 -12.49 -10.19 -11.79
N ASP A 304 -12.97 -10.21 -13.01
CA ASP A 304 -12.76 -11.32 -13.92
C ASP A 304 -11.74 -10.98 -15.01
N SER A 305 -11.32 -9.71 -15.13
CA SER A 305 -10.33 -9.28 -16.11
C SER A 305 -9.16 -8.52 -15.50
N LEU A 306 -9.39 -7.35 -14.88
CA LEU A 306 -8.32 -6.46 -14.44
C LEU A 306 -7.43 -7.09 -13.34
N VAL A 307 -8.03 -7.52 -12.24
CA VAL A 307 -7.25 -8.10 -11.12
C VAL A 307 -6.54 -9.39 -11.55
N PRO A 308 -7.20 -10.32 -12.29
CA PRO A 308 -6.50 -11.45 -12.90
C PRO A 308 -5.33 -11.06 -13.79
N GLN A 309 -5.49 -10.08 -14.69
CA GLN A 309 -4.42 -9.58 -15.55
C GLN A 309 -3.22 -9.10 -14.72
N ILE A 310 -3.44 -8.25 -13.72
CA ILE A 310 -2.36 -7.73 -12.86
C ILE A 310 -1.66 -8.89 -12.12
N ALA A 311 -2.43 -9.79 -11.51
CA ALA A 311 -1.89 -10.91 -10.76
C ALA A 311 -1.09 -11.89 -11.65
N ASP A 312 -1.55 -12.18 -12.86
CA ASP A 312 -0.82 -13.03 -13.81
C ASP A 312 0.46 -12.38 -14.31
N ARG A 313 0.45 -11.05 -14.51
CA ARG A 313 1.65 -10.29 -14.87
C ARG A 313 2.68 -10.27 -13.74
N LEU A 314 2.26 -10.10 -12.49
CA LEU A 314 3.13 -10.22 -11.31
C LEU A 314 3.65 -11.65 -11.12
N LYS A 315 2.83 -12.68 -11.38
CA LYS A 315 3.26 -14.08 -11.41
C LYS A 315 4.37 -14.31 -12.44
N GLY A 316 4.23 -13.71 -13.62
CA GLY A 316 5.26 -13.72 -14.67
C GLY A 316 6.57 -13.08 -14.20
N VAL A 317 6.51 -11.95 -13.49
CA VAL A 317 7.70 -11.32 -12.88
C VAL A 317 8.33 -12.25 -11.84
N ALA A 318 7.53 -12.84 -10.95
CA ALA A 318 8.03 -13.78 -9.95
C ALA A 318 8.73 -14.99 -10.60
N ALA A 319 8.13 -15.56 -11.64
CA ALA A 319 8.72 -16.65 -12.40
C ALA A 319 10.05 -16.26 -13.06
N ALA A 320 10.09 -15.12 -13.75
CA ALA A 320 11.28 -14.62 -14.43
C ALA A 320 12.40 -14.25 -13.45
N LYS A 321 12.06 -13.80 -12.25
CA LYS A 321 13.02 -13.48 -11.19
C LYS A 321 13.34 -14.68 -10.31
N GLY A 322 12.62 -15.80 -10.38
CA GLY A 322 12.83 -16.92 -9.46
C GLY A 322 12.49 -16.57 -8.01
N THR A 323 11.40 -15.83 -7.80
CA THR A 323 10.82 -15.58 -6.47
C THR A 323 9.57 -16.44 -6.28
N GLN A 324 9.14 -16.64 -5.03
CA GLN A 324 7.83 -17.22 -4.79
C GLN A 324 6.74 -16.20 -5.13
N PHE A 325 5.58 -16.70 -5.53
CA PHE A 325 4.42 -15.87 -5.83
C PHE A 325 3.26 -16.24 -4.90
N LEU A 326 2.67 -15.23 -4.27
CA LEU A 326 1.45 -15.38 -3.47
C LEU A 326 0.32 -14.60 -4.14
N ASP A 327 -0.65 -15.34 -4.68
CA ASP A 327 -1.80 -14.77 -5.35
C ASP A 327 -2.93 -14.50 -4.35
N LEU A 328 -3.23 -13.22 -4.13
CA LEU A 328 -4.27 -12.75 -3.22
C LEU A 328 -5.60 -12.47 -3.91
N ARG A 329 -5.72 -12.61 -5.24
CA ARG A 329 -6.89 -12.11 -6.01
C ARG A 329 -8.26 -12.54 -5.44
N ASP A 330 -8.34 -13.80 -4.99
CA ASP A 330 -9.55 -14.43 -4.46
C ASP A 330 -9.64 -14.41 -2.92
N MET A 331 -8.65 -13.82 -2.23
CA MET A 331 -8.54 -13.89 -0.76
C MET A 331 -9.75 -13.25 -0.06
N LEU A 332 -10.35 -12.23 -0.67
CA LEU A 332 -11.53 -11.54 -0.16
C LEU A 332 -12.87 -12.09 -0.69
N GLN A 333 -12.90 -13.22 -1.44
CA GLN A 333 -14.14 -13.76 -2.02
C GLN A 333 -15.28 -13.87 -1.00
N GLY A 334 -16.41 -13.21 -1.25
CA GLY A 334 -17.57 -13.15 -0.36
C GLY A 334 -17.42 -12.23 0.86
N ARG A 335 -16.30 -11.51 0.97
CA ARG A 335 -15.94 -10.59 2.06
C ARG A 335 -15.70 -9.15 1.57
N GLU A 336 -15.86 -8.92 0.28
CA GLU A 336 -15.68 -7.62 -0.35
C GLU A 336 -16.70 -6.59 0.12
N VAL A 337 -16.44 -5.32 -0.20
CA VAL A 337 -17.41 -4.24 0.04
C VAL A 337 -18.68 -4.55 -0.75
N CYS A 338 -19.84 -4.56 -0.08
CA CYS A 338 -21.13 -4.94 -0.65
C CYS A 338 -21.31 -6.42 -1.02
N ALA A 339 -20.42 -7.35 -0.65
CA ALA A 339 -20.65 -8.76 -0.89
C ALA A 339 -21.93 -9.27 -0.17
N LYS A 340 -22.72 -10.13 -0.82
CA LYS A 340 -23.93 -10.75 -0.23
C LYS A 340 -23.64 -11.59 1.01
N GLN A 341 -22.45 -12.18 1.10
CA GLN A 341 -22.02 -13.07 2.18
C GLN A 341 -21.39 -12.33 3.38
N SER A 342 -21.24 -11.00 3.27
CA SER A 342 -20.85 -10.12 4.37
C SER A 342 -21.95 -9.10 4.68
N ARG A 343 -21.76 -8.28 5.72
CA ARG A 343 -22.69 -7.24 6.15
C ARG A 343 -21.98 -6.02 6.74
N LEU A 344 -22.72 -4.92 6.81
CA LEU A 344 -22.34 -3.72 7.55
C LEU A 344 -22.48 -3.94 9.05
N VAL A 345 -21.70 -3.18 9.81
CA VAL A 345 -21.75 -3.11 11.27
C VAL A 345 -22.86 -2.14 11.69
N ASN A 346 -23.67 -2.55 12.66
CA ASN A 346 -24.67 -1.71 13.32
C ASN A 346 -24.93 -2.15 14.77
N ALA A 347 -25.82 -1.46 15.48
CA ALA A 347 -26.14 -1.73 16.89
C ALA A 347 -26.57 -3.19 17.18
N THR A 348 -27.21 -3.86 16.22
CA THR A 348 -27.67 -5.27 16.36
C THR A 348 -26.72 -6.28 15.73
N GLN A 349 -25.75 -5.80 14.95
CA GLN A 349 -24.79 -6.60 14.19
C GLN A 349 -23.39 -6.02 14.44
N PRO A 350 -22.77 -6.32 15.59
CA PRO A 350 -21.47 -5.78 15.94
C PRO A 350 -20.36 -6.31 15.01
N PRO A 351 -19.17 -5.68 15.02
CA PRO A 351 -18.02 -6.14 14.23
C PRO A 351 -17.72 -7.61 14.46
N SER A 352 -17.50 -8.34 13.37
CA SER A 352 -17.32 -9.79 13.41
C SER A 352 -16.43 -10.24 12.25
N ALA A 353 -15.36 -10.98 12.57
CA ALA A 353 -14.44 -11.52 11.56
C ALA A 353 -15.14 -12.48 10.58
N THR A 354 -16.25 -13.09 10.97
CA THR A 354 -16.98 -14.09 10.18
C THR A 354 -18.14 -13.53 9.37
N SER A 355 -18.52 -12.26 9.57
CA SER A 355 -19.68 -11.68 8.88
C SER A 355 -19.48 -10.24 8.40
N SER A 356 -18.55 -9.47 8.97
CA SER A 356 -18.24 -8.13 8.46
C SER A 356 -17.54 -8.20 7.10
N GLU A 357 -17.62 -7.12 6.34
CA GLU A 357 -16.79 -6.91 5.16
C GLU A 357 -15.32 -6.79 5.59
N TRP A 358 -14.40 -7.27 4.76
CA TRP A 358 -12.94 -7.31 5.00
C TRP A 358 -12.16 -6.26 4.21
N ALA A 359 -12.86 -5.48 3.39
CA ALA A 359 -12.32 -4.30 2.72
C ALA A 359 -13.05 -3.04 3.21
N ARG A 360 -12.34 -1.92 3.16
CA ARG A 360 -12.89 -0.61 3.50
C ARG A 360 -13.68 -0.07 2.31
N TRP A 361 -14.91 0.38 2.54
CA TRP A 361 -15.74 0.97 1.49
C TRP A 361 -15.16 2.28 0.92
N ILE A 362 -15.80 2.88 -0.09
CA ILE A 362 -15.46 4.24 -0.53
C ILE A 362 -16.05 5.24 0.45
N ASP A 363 -15.18 6.02 1.10
CA ASP A 363 -15.56 7.21 1.85
C ASP A 363 -15.28 8.46 1.01
N SER A 364 -16.31 9.00 0.35
CA SER A 364 -16.19 10.15 -0.55
C SER A 364 -15.95 11.47 0.16
N ASP A 365 -16.29 11.57 1.45
CA ASP A 365 -16.42 12.84 2.16
C ASP A 365 -15.51 12.94 3.40
N SER A 366 -14.58 11.99 3.56
CA SER A 366 -13.69 11.86 4.74
C SER A 366 -14.43 11.83 6.08
N THR A 367 -15.70 11.41 6.06
CA THR A 367 -16.57 11.38 7.26
C THR A 367 -16.10 10.35 8.27
N GLN A 368 -15.42 9.32 7.77
CA GLN A 368 -14.91 8.19 8.52
C GLN A 368 -13.43 8.05 8.18
N GLY A 369 -12.69 9.13 8.49
CA GLY A 369 -11.27 9.39 8.32
C GLY A 369 -10.76 9.38 6.86
N PRO A 370 -9.46 9.15 6.59
CA PRO A 370 -8.91 9.50 5.29
C PRO A 370 -9.52 8.70 4.13
N VAL A 371 -9.95 9.40 3.07
CA VAL A 371 -10.43 8.79 1.80
C VAL A 371 -9.44 7.77 1.24
N GLN A 372 -8.15 8.03 1.44
CA GLN A 372 -7.05 7.19 0.98
C GLN A 372 -7.22 5.73 1.41
N GLU A 373 -7.78 5.47 2.60
CA GLU A 373 -8.02 4.11 3.10
C GLU A 373 -9.12 3.33 2.34
N SER A 374 -9.87 3.98 1.47
CA SER A 374 -10.92 3.35 0.67
C SER A 374 -10.36 2.19 -0.15
N MET A 375 -11.16 1.12 -0.28
CA MET A 375 -10.84 -0.09 -1.04
C MET A 375 -9.64 -0.90 -0.55
N HIS A 376 -9.02 -0.57 0.60
CA HIS A 376 -7.95 -1.37 1.19
C HIS A 376 -8.50 -2.50 2.08
N PRO A 377 -7.74 -3.59 2.29
CA PRO A 377 -8.09 -4.59 3.30
C PRO A 377 -8.14 -3.94 4.68
N ASN A 378 -9.28 -4.09 5.36
CA ASN A 378 -9.49 -3.56 6.70
C ASN A 378 -8.86 -4.49 7.76
N TYR A 379 -9.09 -4.26 9.05
CA TYR A 379 -8.55 -5.09 10.13
C TYR A 379 -8.67 -6.60 9.86
N TYR A 380 -9.85 -7.08 9.45
CA TYR A 380 -10.06 -8.51 9.19
C TYR A 380 -9.38 -8.98 7.91
N GLY A 381 -9.37 -8.16 6.86
CA GLY A 381 -8.63 -8.43 5.63
C GLY A 381 -7.13 -8.54 5.87
N GLN A 382 -6.56 -7.65 6.69
CA GLN A 382 -5.15 -7.65 7.09
C GLN A 382 -4.77 -8.90 7.88
N LEU A 383 -5.64 -9.37 8.79
CA LEU A 383 -5.44 -10.66 9.47
C LEU A 383 -5.49 -11.84 8.49
N GLY A 384 -6.37 -11.77 7.47
CA GLY A 384 -6.43 -12.75 6.39
C GLY A 384 -5.13 -12.82 5.58
N GLN A 385 -4.60 -11.66 5.17
CA GLN A 385 -3.29 -11.56 4.53
C GLN A 385 -2.18 -12.13 5.42
N GLY A 386 -2.16 -11.80 6.72
CA GLY A 386 -1.17 -12.33 7.65
C GLY A 386 -1.20 -13.85 7.74
N ARG A 387 -2.40 -14.45 7.69
CA ARG A 387 -2.52 -15.91 7.61
C ARG A 387 -1.99 -16.46 6.28
N CYS A 388 -2.23 -15.80 5.15
CA CYS A 388 -1.61 -16.18 3.87
C CYS A 388 -0.08 -16.19 3.98
N LEU A 389 0.51 -15.14 4.57
CA LEU A 389 1.95 -15.03 4.79
C LEU A 389 2.49 -16.14 5.70
N SER A 390 1.81 -16.43 6.82
CA SER A 390 2.19 -17.54 7.70
C SER A 390 2.16 -18.90 6.99
N LEU A 391 1.16 -19.13 6.14
CA LEU A 391 1.04 -20.39 5.40
C LEU A 391 2.14 -20.53 4.35
N ILE A 392 2.42 -19.48 3.55
CA ILE A 392 3.48 -19.56 2.54
C ILE A 392 4.88 -19.56 3.17
N TYR A 393 5.03 -18.99 4.37
CA TYR A 393 6.24 -19.15 5.17
C TYR A 393 6.51 -20.63 5.50
N ALA A 394 5.47 -21.39 5.87
CA ALA A 394 5.57 -22.81 6.22
C ALA A 394 5.80 -23.73 5.02
N VAL A 395 5.53 -23.26 3.80
CA VAL A 395 5.86 -24.00 2.57
C VAL A 395 7.39 -24.03 2.40
N PRO A 396 8.00 -25.23 2.23
CA PRO A 396 9.42 -25.34 1.95
C PRO A 396 9.83 -24.56 0.71
N ALA A 397 11.06 -24.06 0.67
CA ALA A 397 11.68 -23.56 -0.55
C ALA A 397 11.89 -24.73 -1.52
N ALA A 398 10.84 -25.23 -2.17
CA ALA A 398 11.01 -26.15 -3.29
C ALA A 398 11.82 -25.39 -4.35
N GLY A 399 12.93 -25.95 -4.81
CA GLY A 399 13.80 -25.31 -5.80
C GLY A 399 13.02 -25.02 -7.08
N GLY A 400 12.53 -23.78 -7.23
CA GLY A 400 11.72 -23.34 -8.35
C GLY A 400 10.69 -22.27 -7.98
N SER A 401 10.19 -21.56 -8.99
CA SER A 401 9.17 -20.51 -8.88
C SER A 401 7.79 -21.10 -8.59
N SER A 402 7.54 -21.54 -7.35
CA SER A 402 6.22 -22.05 -6.95
C SER A 402 5.25 -20.89 -6.67
N GLY A 403 4.09 -20.89 -7.34
CA GLY A 403 2.97 -20.01 -7.03
C GLY A 403 1.99 -20.66 -6.08
N TYR A 404 1.41 -19.87 -5.17
CA TYR A 404 0.31 -20.29 -4.32
C TYR A 404 -0.82 -19.27 -4.37
N THR A 405 -2.05 -19.72 -4.52
CA THR A 405 -3.24 -18.88 -4.39
C THR A 405 -3.78 -18.97 -2.97
N CYS A 406 -3.94 -17.80 -2.34
CA CYS A 406 -4.56 -17.66 -1.03
C CYS A 406 -6.06 -17.49 -1.17
N ARG A 407 -6.83 -18.28 -0.42
CA ARG A 407 -8.29 -18.29 -0.43
C ARG A 407 -8.83 -18.27 0.98
N ASN A 408 -9.99 -17.64 1.17
CA ASN A 408 -10.76 -17.79 2.40
C ASN A 408 -11.72 -18.98 2.33
N THR A 409 -12.20 -19.39 3.50
CA THR A 409 -13.34 -20.30 3.64
C THR A 409 -14.59 -19.48 3.95
N ALA A 410 -15.67 -19.70 3.20
CA ALA A 410 -16.93 -19.00 3.40
C ALA A 410 -17.42 -19.12 4.85
N GLY A 411 -17.81 -17.99 5.44
CA GLY A 411 -18.28 -17.93 6.83
C GLY A 411 -17.20 -18.05 7.91
N ALA A 412 -15.95 -18.39 7.57
CA ALA A 412 -14.85 -18.46 8.51
C ALA A 412 -14.16 -17.10 8.73
N ASP A 413 -13.42 -16.98 9.83
CA ASP A 413 -12.50 -15.87 10.07
C ASP A 413 -11.14 -16.14 9.38
N ALA A 414 -10.11 -15.34 9.71
CA ALA A 414 -8.77 -15.50 9.15
C ALA A 414 -8.16 -16.90 9.37
N SER A 415 -8.56 -17.66 10.40
CA SER A 415 -8.06 -19.03 10.63
C SER A 415 -8.48 -20.00 9.52
N GLY A 416 -9.58 -19.72 8.83
CA GLY A 416 -10.10 -20.48 7.69
C GLY A 416 -9.44 -20.15 6.35
N ILE A 417 -8.40 -19.32 6.33
CA ILE A 417 -7.59 -19.07 5.14
C ILE A 417 -6.73 -20.32 4.84
N TYR A 418 -6.60 -20.66 3.55
CA TYR A 418 -5.80 -21.77 3.05
C TYR A 418 -5.07 -21.41 1.75
N LEU A 419 -4.04 -22.19 1.41
CA LEU A 419 -3.30 -22.07 0.16
C LEU A 419 -3.64 -23.22 -0.79
N THR A 420 -3.63 -22.92 -2.08
CA THR A 420 -3.66 -23.89 -3.19
C THR A 420 -2.46 -23.64 -4.09
N ALA A 421 -1.83 -24.68 -4.65
CA ALA A 421 -0.78 -24.48 -5.64
C ALA A 421 -1.37 -23.83 -6.89
N SER A 422 -0.65 -22.90 -7.53
CA SER A 422 -1.15 -22.09 -8.64
C SER A 422 -0.35 -22.17 -9.93
#